data_AF-A0A5N8XYP3-F1
#
_entry.id   AF-A0A5N8XYP3-F1
#
_cell.length_a   1.000
_cell.length_b   1.000
_cell.length_c   1.000
_cell.angle_alpha   90.00
_cell.angle_beta   90.00
_cell.angle_gamma   90.00
#
_symmetry.space_group_name_H-M   'P 1'
#
loop_
_entity.id
_entity.type
_entity.pdbx_description
1 polymer ?
#
loop_
_entity_poly.entity_id
_entity_poly.type
_entity_poly.pdbx_seq_one_letter_code
_entity_poly.pdbx_strand_id
1 'polypeptide(L)' 'MAWLHIRAPRGATPTVTSKCLCGRDRSAVGHRKVLALITDHEAHRDTCPLRSSQEGRTAA' A
#
# COMPACT_ATOMS: atom_id res chain seq x y z
N MET A 1 6.54 -8.09 1.07
CA MET A 1 6.92 -6.68 1.31
C MET A 1 5.97 -5.77 0.55
N ALA A 2 5.38 -4.79 1.24
CA ALA A 2 4.51 -3.77 0.65
C ALA A 2 5.16 -2.40 0.87
N TRP A 3 5.21 -1.58 -0.18
CA TRP A 3 5.79 -0.25 -0.16
C TRP A 3 4.72 0.79 -0.45
N LEU A 4 4.72 1.85 0.36
CA LEU A 4 3.88 3.02 0.18
C LEU A 4 4.78 4.22 -0.10
N HIS A 5 4.61 4.83 -1.26
CA HIS A 5 5.36 6.00 -1.68
C HIS A 5 4.43 7.21 -1.77
N ILE A 6 4.62 8.19 -0.90
CA ILE A 6 3.83 9.42 -0.88
C ILE A 6 4.71 10.57 -1.39
N ARG A 7 4.21 11.31 -2.38
CA ARG A 7 4.83 12.52 -2.92
C ARG A 7 3.87 13.68 -2.76
N ALA A 8 4.20 14.62 -1.87
CA ALA A 8 3.42 15.83 -1.64
C ALA A 8 4.33 17.06 -1.84
N PRO A 9 4.44 17.60 -3.06
CA PRO A 9 5.12 18.87 -3.28
C PRO A 9 4.35 19.98 -2.58
N ARG A 10 5.05 20.95 -2.00
CA ARG A 10 4.45 22.04 -1.23
C ARG A 10 3.53 22.88 -2.14
N GLY A 11 2.23 22.84 -1.89
CA GLY A 11 1.20 23.55 -2.68
C GLY A 11 0.64 22.78 -3.89
N ALA A 12 1.07 21.53 -4.13
CA ALA A 12 0.58 20.70 -5.22
C ALA A 12 -0.31 19.56 -4.72
N THR A 13 -1.08 18.98 -5.65
CA THR A 13 -1.91 17.81 -5.37
C THR A 13 -1.04 16.63 -4.94
N PRO A 14 -1.24 16.06 -3.73
CA PRO A 14 -0.44 14.94 -3.27
C PRO A 14 -0.73 13.70 -4.10
N THR A 15 0.30 12.89 -4.35
CA THR A 15 0.22 11.63 -5.06
C THR A 15 0.75 10.52 -4.16
N VAL A 16 0.05 9.41 -4.11
CA VAL A 16 0.50 8.21 -3.40
C VAL A 16 0.47 7.01 -4.32
N THR A 17 1.47 6.16 -4.19
CA THR A 17 1.58 4.89 -4.91
C THR A 17 1.81 3.78 -3.90
N SER A 18 0.96 2.77 -3.91
CA SER A 18 1.08 1.55 -3.12
C SER A 18 1.48 0.40 -4.04
N LYS A 19 2.63 -0.22 -3.76
CA LYS A 19 3.14 -1.40 -4.45
C LYS A 19 3.28 -2.56 -3.49
N CYS A 20 2.87 -3.76 -3.90
CA CYS A 20 3.08 -4.97 -3.12
C CYS A 20 3.55 -6.10 -4.02
N LEU A 21 4.42 -6.95 -3.49
CA LEU A 21 4.93 -8.13 -4.19
C LEU A 21 3.83 -9.13 -4.59
N CYS A 22 2.62 -9.02 -4.04
CA CYS A 22 1.48 -9.84 -4.43
C CYS A 22 0.84 -9.43 -5.77
N GLY A 23 1.44 -8.49 -6.50
CA GLY A 23 0.90 -7.96 -7.75
C GLY A 23 0.00 -6.74 -7.59
N ARG A 24 -0.13 -6.19 -6.38
CA ARG A 24 -0.87 -4.92 -6.17
C ARG A 24 0.00 -3.74 -6.61
N ASP A 25 -0.45 -3.01 -7.61
CA ASP A 25 0.05 -1.69 -7.99
C ASP A 25 -1.15 -0.73 -8.08
N ARG A 26 -1.21 0.26 -7.19
CA ARG A 26 -2.24 1.30 -7.19
C ARG A 26 -1.62 2.66 -6.98
N SER A 27 -2.10 3.65 -7.73
CA SER A 27 -1.74 5.05 -7.56
C SER A 27 -2.99 5.91 -7.39
N ALA A 28 -2.88 6.94 -6.56
CA ALA A 28 -3.94 7.87 -6.25
C ALA A 28 -3.41 9.29 -6.18
N VAL A 29 -4.18 10.24 -6.69
CA VAL A 29 -3.83 11.67 -6.73
C VAL A 29 -4.94 12.47 -6.06
N GLY A 30 -4.58 13.36 -5.14
CA GLY A 30 -5.47 14.23 -4.39
C GLY A 30 -5.70 13.79 -2.96
N HIS A 31 -5.87 14.75 -2.04
CA HIS A 31 -5.94 14.52 -0.60
C HIS A 31 -6.90 13.39 -0.19
N ARG A 32 -8.15 13.43 -0.66
CA ARG A 32 -9.14 12.37 -0.34
C ARG A 32 -8.72 10.99 -0.85
N LYS A 33 -8.25 10.91 -2.10
CA LYS A 33 -7.85 9.63 -2.69
C LYS A 33 -6.56 9.09 -2.05
N VAL A 34 -5.65 9.99 -1.65
CA VAL A 34 -4.44 9.63 -0.92
C VAL A 34 -4.79 8.99 0.41
N LEU A 35 -5.65 9.64 1.21
CA LEU A 35 -6.11 9.08 2.49
C LEU A 35 -6.82 7.72 2.30
N ALA A 36 -7.70 7.62 1.30
CA ALA A 36 -8.36 6.36 0.98
C ALA A 36 -7.37 5.25 0.58
N LEU A 37 -6.32 5.57 -0.19
CA LEU A 37 -5.32 4.58 -0.58
C LEU A 37 -4.44 4.16 0.60
N ILE A 38 -4.17 5.05 1.56
CA ILE A 38 -3.46 4.71 2.80
C ILE A 38 -4.27 3.68 3.60
N THR A 39 -5.56 3.94 3.83
CA THR A 39 -6.44 2.98 4.51
C THR A 39 -6.57 1.66 3.75
N ASP A 40 -6.71 1.70 2.42
CA ASP A 40 -6.72 0.50 1.56
C ASP A 40 -5.39 -0.27 1.63
N HIS A 41 -4.26 0.43 1.80
CA HIS A 41 -2.95 -0.19 1.98
C HIS A 41 -2.84 -0.92 3.32
N GLU A 42 -3.35 -0.34 4.40
CA GLU A 42 -3.36 -0.97 5.73
C GLU A 42 -4.22 -2.23 5.76
N ALA A 43 -5.46 -2.15 5.25
CA ALA A 43 -6.35 -3.31 5.14
C ALA A 43 -5.75 -4.40 4.24
N HIS A 44 -5.07 -4.01 3.16
CA HIS A 44 -4.37 -4.95 2.32
C HIS A 44 -3.17 -5.58 3.00
N ARG A 45 -2.42 -4.83 3.81
CA ARG A 45 -1.28 -5.37 4.54
C ARG A 45 -1.71 -6.53 5.44
N ASP A 46 -2.90 -6.49 6.00
CA ASP A 46 -3.48 -7.58 6.81
C ASP A 46 -3.92 -8.78 5.94
N THR A 47 -4.66 -8.49 4.88
CA THR A 47 -5.21 -9.52 3.96
C THR A 47 -4.22 -10.01 2.90
N CYS A 48 -2.98 -9.50 2.88
CA CYS A 48 -2.02 -9.79 1.82
C CYS A 48 -1.64 -11.27 1.86
N PRO A 49 -1.89 -12.04 0.77
CA PRO A 49 -1.59 -13.47 0.75
C PRO A 49 -0.09 -13.74 0.90
N LEU A 50 0.79 -12.82 0.48
CA LEU A 50 2.23 -12.92 0.67
C LEU A 50 2.68 -12.69 2.11
N ARG A 51 1.91 -11.94 2.90
CA ARG A 51 2.17 -11.77 4.34
C ARG A 51 1.60 -12.95 5.12
N SER A 52 0.36 -13.36 4.82
CA SER A 52 -0.23 -14.57 5.40
C SER A 52 0.60 -15.83 5.06
N SER A 53 1.14 -15.92 3.83
CA SER A 53 2.08 -16.99 3.45
C SER A 53 3.45 -16.90 4.15
N GLN A 54 3.82 -15.74 4.73
CA GLN A 54 5.01 -15.64 5.57
C GLN A 54 4.72 -16.16 6.98
N GLU A 55 3.51 -15.90 7.51
CA GLU A 55 3.05 -16.38 8.82
C GLU A 55 2.78 -17.90 8.81
N GLY A 56 2.39 -18.46 7.67
CA GLY A 56 2.32 -19.92 7.44
C GLY A 56 3.66 -20.59 7.09
N ARG A 57 4.76 -19.83 6.94
CA ARG A 57 6.11 -20.35 6.67
C ARG A 57 6.98 -20.32 7.93
N THR A 58 6.38 -20.60 9.08
CA THR A 58 7.06 -21.24 10.21
C THR A 58 6.73 -22.74 10.15
N ALA A 59 7.33 -23.43 9.19
CA ALA A 59 7.46 -24.89 9.22
C ALA A 59 8.95 -25.18 9.30
N ALA A 60 9.36 -25.55 10.51
CA ALA A 60 10.69 -26.01 10.88
C ALA A 60 11.02 -27.34 10.20
#